data_AF-A0A941P1G2-F1
#
_entry.id   AF-A0A941P1G2-F1
#
_cell.length_a   1.000
_cell.length_b   1.000
_cell.length_c   1.000
_cell.angle_alpha   90.00
_cell.angle_beta   90.00
_cell.angle_gamma   90.00
#
_symmetry.space_group_name_H-M   'P 1'
#
loop_
_entity.id
_entity.type
_entity.pdbx_description
1 polymer ?
#
loop_
_entity_poly.entity_id
_entity_poly.type
_entity_poly.pdbx_seq_one_letter_code
_entity_poly.pdbx_strand_id
1 'polypeptide(L)'
;MAATNEAFSRVRIDAQLRDQGWDVLDIHAVRFEYVLPDGTRADYVLCDRNGRALAVIEAKKAAINPAEAEAQAMGYARQLKVP
;
A
#
# COMPACT_ATOMS: atom_id res chain seq x y z
N MET A 1 9.85 6.75 20.00
CA MET A 1 8.77 5.72 20.07
C MET A 1 7.90 5.65 18.80
N ALA A 2 8.22 6.34 17.69
CA ALA A 2 7.40 6.30 16.46
C ALA A 2 7.71 5.10 15.53
N ALA A 3 8.99 4.70 15.42
CA ALA A 3 9.43 3.63 14.51
C ALA A 3 8.89 2.24 14.88
N THR A 4 8.69 1.97 16.17
CA THR A 4 8.21 0.67 16.66
C THR A 4 6.80 0.35 16.20
N ASN A 5 5.96 1.38 16.03
CA ASN A 5 4.56 1.19 15.66
C ASN A 5 4.38 0.98 14.16
N GLU A 6 5.18 1.64 13.34
CA GLU A 6 5.12 1.47 11.88
C GLU A 6 5.63 0.09 11.46
N ALA A 7 6.79 -0.34 11.98
CA ALA A 7 7.33 -1.67 11.70
C ALA A 7 6.36 -2.79 12.12
N PHE A 8 5.73 -2.66 13.29
CA PHE A 8 4.71 -3.62 13.74
C PHE A 8 3.43 -3.54 12.89
N SER A 9 3.02 -2.35 12.46
CA SER A 9 1.88 -2.18 11.56
C SER A 9 2.13 -2.84 10.21
N ARG A 10 3.36 -2.75 9.68
CA ARG A 10 3.79 -3.46 8.46
C ARG A 10 3.60 -4.96 8.59
N VAL A 11 4.06 -5.56 9.69
CA VAL A 11 3.87 -7.00 9.97
C VAL A 11 2.38 -7.38 9.98
N ARG A 12 1.50 -6.53 10.53
CA ARG A 12 0.06 -6.78 10.54
C ARG A 12 -0.55 -6.70 9.14
N ILE A 13 -0.16 -5.72 8.34
CA ILE A 13 -0.64 -5.58 6.96
C ILE A 13 -0.16 -6.76 6.12
N ASP A 14 1.10 -7.18 6.27
CA ASP A 14 1.65 -8.35 5.57
C ASP A 14 0.89 -9.63 5.92
N ALA A 15 0.50 -9.81 7.19
CA ALA A 15 -0.33 -10.93 7.61
C ALA A 15 -1.72 -10.88 6.95
N GLN A 16 -2.37 -9.70 6.93
CA GLN A 16 -3.67 -9.53 6.28
C GLN A 16 -3.60 -9.78 4.77
N LEU A 17 -2.53 -9.34 4.11
CA LEU A 17 -2.30 -9.61 2.69
C LEU A 17 -2.16 -11.11 2.43
N ARG A 18 -1.37 -11.81 3.25
CA ARG A 18 -1.23 -13.28 3.16
C ARG A 18 -2.55 -14.01 3.40
N ASP A 19 -3.35 -13.56 4.36
CA ASP A 19 -4.68 -14.14 4.62
C ASP A 19 -5.62 -13.99 3.43
N GLN A 20 -5.44 -12.96 2.60
CA GLN A 20 -6.16 -12.76 1.33
C GLN A 20 -5.48 -13.45 0.13
N GLY A 21 -4.42 -14.22 0.36
CA GLY A 21 -3.72 -14.98 -0.67
C GLY A 21 -2.67 -14.20 -1.47
N TRP A 22 -2.29 -13.00 -1.02
CA TRP A 22 -1.17 -12.26 -1.63
C TRP A 22 0.17 -12.80 -1.14
N ASP A 23 1.08 -13.08 -2.09
CA ASP A 23 2.45 -13.41 -1.76
C ASP A 23 3.27 -12.12 -1.56
N VAL A 24 3.44 -11.72 -0.30
CA VAL A 24 4.22 -10.53 0.08
C VAL A 24 5.74 -10.73 -0.12
N LEU A 25 6.21 -11.94 -0.43
CA LEU A 25 7.60 -12.20 -0.79
C LEU A 25 7.84 -12.12 -2.30
N ASP A 26 6.77 -12.07 -3.10
CA ASP A 26 6.86 -11.80 -4.53
C ASP A 26 6.74 -10.29 -4.80
N ILE A 27 7.88 -9.66 -5.12
CA ILE A 27 7.95 -8.23 -5.45
C ILE A 27 7.15 -7.85 -6.70
N HIS A 28 6.82 -8.83 -7.56
CA HIS A 28 5.98 -8.59 -8.72
C HIS A 28 4.50 -8.53 -8.35
N ALA A 29 4.09 -9.21 -7.26
CA ALA A 29 2.73 -9.18 -6.72
C ALA A 29 2.52 -8.04 -5.71
N VAL A 30 3.49 -7.79 -4.82
CA VAL A 30 3.41 -6.77 -3.78
C VAL A 30 4.66 -5.90 -3.78
N ARG A 31 4.51 -4.63 -4.13
CA ARG A 31 5.60 -3.64 -4.13
C ARG A 31 5.48 -2.74 -2.91
N PHE A 32 6.49 -2.78 -2.05
CA PHE A 32 6.59 -1.92 -0.87
C PHE A 32 7.19 -0.57 -1.24
N GLU A 33 6.76 0.48 -0.54
CA GLU A 33 7.36 1.82 -0.66
C GLU A 33 7.52 2.28 -2.12
N TYR A 34 6.48 2.08 -2.92
CA TYR A 34 6.52 2.30 -4.37
C TYR A 34 6.53 3.79 -4.68
N VAL A 35 7.54 4.25 -5.42
CA VAL A 35 7.67 5.65 -5.84
C VAL A 35 6.78 5.91 -7.06
N LEU A 36 5.88 6.88 -6.94
CA LEU A 36 4.98 7.33 -7.99
C LEU A 36 5.67 8.30 -8.96
N PRO A 37 5.09 8.55 -10.15
CA PRO A 37 5.67 9.46 -11.15
C PRO A 37 5.89 10.89 -10.65
N ASP A 38 5.11 11.35 -9.68
CA ASP A 38 5.23 12.68 -9.07
C ASP A 38 6.27 12.73 -7.93
N GLY A 39 6.96 11.62 -7.65
CA GLY A 39 7.96 11.50 -6.59
C GLY A 39 7.37 11.23 -5.20
N THR A 40 6.04 11.15 -5.07
CA THR A 40 5.41 10.66 -3.84
C THR A 40 5.58 9.14 -3.70
N ARG A 41 5.29 8.59 -2.53
CA ARG A 41 5.54 7.19 -2.22
C ARG A 41 4.31 6.54 -1.60
N ALA A 42 3.86 5.45 -2.20
CA ALA A 42 2.81 4.62 -1.66
C ALA A 42 3.40 3.55 -0.72
N ASP A 43 2.70 3.23 0.37
CA ASP A 43 3.14 2.19 1.30
C ASP A 43 3.18 0.80 0.65
N TYR A 44 2.14 0.45 -0.10
CA TYR A 44 2.09 -0.75 -0.93
C TYR A 44 1.37 -0.50 -2.25
N VAL A 45 1.83 -1.17 -3.30
CA VAL A 45 1.10 -1.36 -4.56
C VAL A 45 0.93 -2.85 -4.79
N LEU A 46 -0.33 -3.28 -4.92
CA LEU A 46 -0.69 -4.64 -5.28
C LEU A 46 -0.80 -4.75 -6.79
N CYS A 47 -0.27 -5.82 -7.36
CA CYS A 47 -0.18 -5.99 -8.81
C CYS A 47 -0.90 -7.26 -9.30
N ASP A 48 -1.45 -7.21 -10.51
CA ASP A 48 -1.96 -8.40 -11.17
C ASP A 48 -0.82 -9.34 -11.61
N ARG A 49 -1.18 -10.50 -12.16
CA ARG A 49 -0.22 -11.48 -12.70
C ARG A 49 0.64 -10.94 -13.86
N ASN A 50 0.26 -9.81 -14.45
CA ASN A 50 1.01 -9.13 -15.51
C ASN A 50 1.86 -7.97 -14.97
N GLY A 51 1.92 -7.77 -13.66
CA GLY A 51 2.66 -6.70 -13.00
C GLY A 51 2.00 -5.32 -13.09
N ARG A 52 0.72 -5.23 -13.46
CA ARG A 52 -0.07 -3.98 -13.50
C ARG A 52 -0.64 -3.67 -12.13
N ALA A 53 -0.63 -2.41 -11.72
CA ALA A 53 -1.21 -2.00 -10.44
C ALA A 53 -2.72 -2.30 -10.40
N LEU A 54 -3.15 -3.01 -9.35
CA LEU A 54 -4.54 -3.36 -9.05
C LEU A 54 -5.09 -2.61 -7.84
N ALA A 55 -4.24 -2.23 -6.90
CA ALA A 55 -4.64 -1.48 -5.72
C ALA A 55 -3.44 -0.77 -5.09
N VAL A 56 -3.73 0.27 -4.31
CA VAL A 56 -2.76 0.98 -3.47
C VAL A 56 -3.24 0.88 -2.02
N ILE A 57 -2.33 0.61 -1.10
CA ILE A 57 -2.61 0.63 0.34
C ILE A 57 -1.74 1.72 0.97
N GLU A 58 -2.39 2.59 1.74
CA GLU A 58 -1.75 3.59 2.59
C GLU A 58 -2.01 3.25 4.06
N ALA A 59 -0.95 3.05 4.83
CA ALA A 59 -1.06 2.78 6.26
C ALA A 59 -1.19 4.09 7.03
N LYS A 60 -2.20 4.20 7.90
CA LYS A 60 -2.39 5.36 8.77
C LYS A 60 -2.61 4.93 10.21
N LYS A 61 -2.27 5.82 11.15
CA LYS A 61 -2.65 5.65 12.55
C LYS A 61 -4.19 5.72 12.64
N ALA A 62 -4.78 4.87 13.47
CA ALA A 62 -6.24 4.81 13.66
C ALA A 62 -6.89 6.14 14.09
N ALA A 63 -6.10 7.08 14.64
CA ALA A 63 -6.55 8.40 15.04
C ALA A 63 -6.63 9.43 13.89
N ILE A 64 -6.22 9.08 12.67
CA ILE A 64 -6.28 9.97 11.51
C ILE A 64 -7.67 9.94 10.88
N ASN A 65 -8.13 11.09 10.41
CA ASN A 65 -9.42 11.24 9.73
C ASN A 65 -9.47 10.37 8.46
N PRO A 66 -10.42 9.41 8.36
CA PRO A 66 -10.55 8.54 7.20
C PRO A 66 -10.70 9.29 5.86
N ALA A 67 -11.36 10.44 5.84
CA ALA A 67 -11.62 11.19 4.60
C ALA A 67 -10.33 11.78 3.98
N GLU A 68 -9.39 12.22 4.79
CA GLU A 68 -8.09 12.72 4.30
C GLU A 68 -7.22 11.57 3.77
N ALA A 69 -7.27 10.42 4.43
CA ALA A 69 -6.57 9.21 4.00
C ALA A 69 -7.12 8.68 2.66
N GLU A 70 -8.44 8.72 2.48
CA GLU A 70 -9.10 8.32 1.24
C GLU A 70 -8.67 9.17 0.05
N ALA A 71 -8.63 10.50 0.20
CA ALA A 71 -8.23 11.41 -0.87
C ALA A 71 -6.80 11.15 -1.36
N GLN A 72 -5.87 10.85 -0.43
CA GLN A 72 -4.49 10.50 -0.76
C GLN A 72 -4.41 9.18 -1.53
N ALA A 73 -5.02 8.12 -1.00
CA ALA A 73 -5.01 6.80 -1.64
C ALA A 73 -5.66 6.83 -3.04
N MET A 74 -6.74 7.59 -3.19
CA MET A 74 -7.42 7.79 -4.47
C MET A 74 -6.57 8.58 -5.47
N GLY A 75 -5.79 9.56 -5.00
CA GLY A 75 -4.79 10.25 -5.81
C GLY A 75 -3.74 9.29 -6.38
N TYR A 76 -3.23 8.38 -5.55
CA TYR A 76 -2.24 7.38 -5.96
C TYR A 76 -2.83 6.34 -6.93
N ALA A 77 -4.02 5.83 -6.65
CA ALA A 77 -4.73 4.91 -7.53
C ALA A 77 -4.92 5.51 -8.94
N ARG A 78 -5.30 6.79 -9.03
CA ARG A 78 -5.45 7.51 -10.31
C ARG A 78 -4.13 7.63 -11.07
N GLN A 79 -3.03 7.97 -10.40
CA GLN A 79 -1.72 8.07 -11.03
C GLN A 79 -1.23 6.72 -11.59
N LEU A 80 -1.50 5.64 -10.86
CA LEU A 80 -1.13 4.28 -11.25
C LEU A 80 -2.12 3.61 -12.21
N LYS A 81 -3.22 4.29 -12.54
CA LYS A 81 -4.31 3.75 -13.38
C LYS A 81 -4.85 2.43 -12.85
N VAL A 82 -4.97 2.35 -11.52
CA VAL A 82 -5.68 1.27 -10.84
C VAL A 82 -7.13 1.27 -11.32
N PRO A 83 -7.70 0.09 -11.68
CA PRO A 83 -9.05 -0.02 -12.22
C PRO A 83 -10.15 0.32 -11.20
#